data_AF-A0A7C5K9N7-F1
#
_entry.id   AF-A0A7C5K9N7-F1
#
_cell.length_a   1.000
_cell.length_b   1.000
_cell.length_c   1.000
_cell.angle_alpha   90.00
_cell.angle_beta   90.00
_cell.angle_gamma   90.00
#
_symmetry.space_group_name_H-M   'P 1'
#
loop_
_entity.id
_entity.type
_entity.pdbx_description
1 polymer ?
#
loop_
_entity_poly.entity_id
_entity_poly.type
_entity_poly.pdbx_seq_one_letter_code
_entity_poly.pdbx_strand_id
1 'polypeptide(L)'
;SDGFGFAYYDGKYHKIPQVGGVLIEDDVEIGSNTTIDCGTLSPTKIGKGTKIDNLVQIGHNVIIGKNCILTGQVGIAGSTEVGDGSMFGGQSGAVGHIKIGKNVKVSAKCGVTKDIPDGLYVSGFPSIPHNLWLKREALINKLSKGGKDEDR
;
A
#
# COMPACT_ATOMS: atom_id res chain seq x y z
N SER A 1 13.95 -8.22 -6.19
CA SER A 1 14.16 -9.33 -5.24
C SER A 1 13.08 -10.37 -5.45
N ASP A 2 13.21 -11.57 -4.91
CA ASP A 2 12.04 -12.43 -4.70
C ASP A 2 11.05 -11.72 -3.77
N GLY A 3 9.76 -11.85 -4.05
CA GLY A 3 8.71 -11.46 -3.11
C GLY A 3 8.62 -12.36 -1.87
N PHE A 4 7.80 -11.93 -0.90
CA PHE A 4 7.52 -12.69 0.32
C PHE A 4 6.54 -13.86 0.09
N GLY A 5 6.95 -14.84 -0.73
CA GLY A 5 6.14 -16.01 -1.07
C GLY A 5 6.56 -17.26 -0.28
N PHE A 6 5.78 -17.63 0.74
CA PHE A 6 5.98 -18.85 1.52
C PHE A 6 4.66 -19.60 1.74
N ALA A 7 4.67 -20.91 1.56
CA ALA A 7 3.57 -21.79 1.94
C ALA A 7 3.91 -22.51 3.24
N TYR A 8 2.96 -22.56 4.18
CA TYR A 8 3.15 -23.30 5.43
C TYR A 8 2.57 -24.71 5.29
N TYR A 9 3.44 -25.74 5.34
CA TYR A 9 3.03 -27.13 5.41
C TYR A 9 4.08 -27.95 6.18
N ASP A 10 3.68 -29.06 6.79
CA ASP A 10 4.54 -29.93 7.61
C ASP A 10 5.36 -29.17 8.68
N GLY A 11 4.72 -28.19 9.33
CA GLY A 11 5.33 -27.41 10.41
C GLY A 11 6.42 -26.42 9.97
N LYS A 12 6.61 -26.18 8.66
CA LYS A 12 7.67 -25.33 8.12
C LYS A 12 7.16 -24.43 7.00
N TYR A 13 7.89 -23.33 6.77
CA TYR A 13 7.67 -22.45 5.63
C TYR A 13 8.50 -22.91 4.45
N HIS A 14 7.83 -23.15 3.33
CA HIS A 14 8.45 -23.55 2.07
C HIS A 14 8.41 -22.38 1.09
N LYS A 15 9.58 -22.03 0.56
CA LYS A 15 9.72 -20.93 -0.39
C LYS A 15 8.97 -21.25 -1.67
N ILE A 16 8.13 -20.30 -2.11
CA ILE A 16 7.46 -20.34 -3.41
C ILE A 16 8.38 -19.63 -4.41
N PRO A 17 8.86 -20.32 -5.47
CA PRO A 17 9.67 -19.69 -6.51
C PRO A 17 8.98 -18.46 -7.13
N GLN A 18 9.73 -17.37 -7.29
CA GLN A 18 9.24 -16.10 -7.84
C GLN A 18 9.87 -15.88 -9.22
N VAL A 19 9.16 -16.27 -10.27
CA VAL A 19 9.72 -16.37 -11.64
C VAL A 19 9.13 -15.36 -12.61
N GLY A 20 8.21 -14.50 -12.16
CA GLY A 20 7.48 -13.56 -13.02
C GLY A 20 8.26 -12.30 -13.41
N GLY A 21 9.38 -12.00 -12.76
CA GLY A 21 10.20 -10.83 -13.06
C GLY A 21 9.56 -9.49 -12.71
N VAL A 22 10.14 -8.40 -13.23
CA VAL A 22 9.67 -7.02 -13.09
C VAL A 22 9.66 -6.37 -14.47
N LEU A 23 8.60 -5.65 -14.79
CA LEU A 23 8.49 -4.81 -15.98
C LEU A 23 8.45 -3.35 -15.57
N ILE A 24 9.41 -2.56 -16.06
CA ILE A 24 9.49 -1.12 -15.83
C ILE A 24 9.37 -0.45 -17.20
N GLU A 25 8.37 0.41 -17.37
CA GLU A 25 8.15 1.16 -18.60
C GLU A 25 9.02 2.44 -18.66
N ASP A 26 8.95 3.15 -19.79
CA ASP A 26 9.74 4.37 -20.02
C ASP A 26 9.53 5.45 -18.95
N ASP A 27 10.53 6.34 -18.83
CA ASP A 27 10.44 7.58 -18.04
C ASP A 27 10.13 7.36 -16.55
N VAL A 28 10.33 6.14 -16.05
CA VAL A 28 10.21 5.81 -14.63
C VAL A 28 11.47 6.26 -13.88
N GLU A 29 11.28 6.90 -12.73
CA GLU A 29 12.37 7.24 -11.81
C GLU A 29 12.21 6.46 -10.50
N ILE A 30 13.32 5.91 -10.01
CA ILE A 30 13.36 5.08 -8.80
C ILE A 30 14.44 5.64 -7.88
N GLY A 31 14.02 6.05 -6.69
CA GLY A 31 14.88 6.59 -5.65
C GLY A 31 15.78 5.54 -5.00
N SER A 32 16.67 6.03 -4.15
CA SER A 32 17.67 5.23 -3.45
C SER A 32 17.01 4.24 -2.48
N ASN A 33 17.56 3.03 -2.42
CA ASN A 33 17.11 1.95 -1.53
C ASN A 33 15.63 1.58 -1.66
N THR A 34 15.01 1.89 -2.81
CA THR A 34 13.69 1.38 -3.15
C THR A 34 13.79 -0.06 -3.62
N THR A 35 12.85 -0.88 -3.18
CA THR A 35 12.79 -2.31 -3.43
C THR A 35 11.54 -2.65 -4.20
N ILE A 36 11.73 -3.32 -5.33
CA ILE A 36 10.65 -3.83 -6.18
C ILE A 36 10.82 -5.35 -6.29
N ASP A 37 9.85 -6.08 -5.76
CA ASP A 37 9.84 -7.53 -5.80
C ASP A 37 9.37 -8.02 -7.17
N CYS A 38 10.01 -9.07 -7.69
CA CYS A 38 9.50 -9.76 -8.86
C CYS A 38 8.17 -10.44 -8.53
N GLY A 39 7.31 -10.57 -9.53
CA GLY A 39 6.05 -11.26 -9.33
C GLY A 39 6.23 -12.78 -9.31
N THR A 40 5.23 -13.50 -8.78
CA THR A 40 5.29 -14.96 -8.64
C THR A 40 5.32 -15.65 -10.01
N LEU A 41 4.33 -15.37 -10.86
CA LEU A 41 4.19 -15.92 -12.22
C LEU A 41 4.13 -14.83 -13.28
N SER A 42 3.26 -13.83 -13.06
CA SER A 42 3.23 -12.59 -13.86
C SER A 42 4.20 -11.57 -13.28
N PRO A 43 4.73 -10.62 -14.08
CA PRO A 43 5.61 -9.59 -13.57
C PRO A 43 4.88 -8.60 -12.64
N THR A 44 5.62 -8.07 -11.67
CA THR A 44 5.31 -6.76 -11.07
C THR A 44 5.51 -5.69 -12.14
N LYS A 45 4.61 -4.72 -12.24
CA LYS A 45 4.63 -3.72 -13.33
C LYS A 45 4.65 -2.30 -12.80
N ILE A 46 5.54 -1.48 -13.35
CA ILE A 46 5.61 -0.03 -13.10
C ILE A 46 5.34 0.70 -14.41
N GLY A 47 4.20 1.38 -14.49
CA GLY A 47 3.75 2.10 -15.67
C GLY A 47 4.55 3.37 -15.96
N LYS A 48 4.53 3.76 -17.24
CA LYS A 48 5.30 4.87 -17.81
C LYS A 48 5.15 6.17 -17.02
N GLY A 49 6.27 6.87 -16.82
CA GLY A 49 6.32 8.19 -16.20
C GLY A 49 6.14 8.21 -14.68
N THR A 50 5.98 7.04 -14.04
CA THR A 50 5.83 6.94 -12.58
C THR A 50 7.12 7.33 -11.85
N LYS A 51 6.99 8.09 -10.76
CA LYS A 51 8.11 8.54 -9.92
C LYS A 51 8.00 7.91 -8.54
N ILE A 52 9.05 7.19 -8.15
CA ILE A 52 9.14 6.47 -6.90
C ILE A 52 10.33 7.05 -6.12
N ASP A 53 10.05 7.61 -4.94
CA ASP A 53 11.05 8.20 -4.05
C ASP A 53 11.86 7.11 -3.33
N ASN A 54 12.67 7.51 -2.36
CA ASN A 54 13.58 6.66 -1.60
C ASN A 54 12.84 5.74 -0.63
N LEU A 55 13.43 4.57 -0.36
CA LEU A 55 12.95 3.60 0.65
C LEU A 55 11.51 3.13 0.44
N VAL A 56 11.01 3.15 -0.80
CA VAL A 56 9.69 2.61 -1.12
C VAL A 56 9.77 1.09 -1.24
N GLN A 57 8.75 0.39 -0.74
CA GLN A 57 8.60 -1.06 -0.91
C GLN A 57 7.42 -1.35 -1.84
N ILE A 58 7.70 -2.07 -2.94
CA ILE A 58 6.70 -2.59 -3.87
C ILE A 58 6.72 -4.12 -3.83
N GLY A 59 5.65 -4.71 -3.30
CA GLY A 59 5.50 -6.16 -3.19
C GLY A 59 5.32 -6.87 -4.54
N HIS A 60 5.37 -8.20 -4.51
CA HIS A 60 5.23 -9.03 -5.70
C HIS A 60 3.86 -8.84 -6.37
N ASN A 61 3.83 -8.91 -7.70
CA ASN A 61 2.62 -8.79 -8.52
C ASN A 61 1.88 -7.46 -8.40
N VAL A 62 2.47 -6.44 -7.76
CA VAL A 62 1.89 -5.10 -7.77
C VAL A 62 1.87 -4.55 -9.20
N ILE A 63 0.80 -3.85 -9.54
CA ILE A 63 0.65 -3.12 -10.80
C ILE A 63 0.48 -1.66 -10.45
N ILE A 64 1.49 -0.84 -10.78
CA ILE A 64 1.40 0.61 -10.71
C ILE A 64 1.11 1.15 -12.11
N GLY A 65 0.07 1.96 -12.23
CA GLY A 65 -0.31 2.66 -13.46
C GLY A 65 0.70 3.72 -13.89
N LYS A 66 0.30 4.55 -14.85
CA LYS A 66 1.13 5.59 -15.45
C LYS A 66 1.10 6.87 -14.62
N ASN A 67 2.23 7.60 -14.63
CA ASN A 67 2.36 8.92 -14.01
C ASN A 67 1.94 8.94 -12.52
N CYS A 68 2.19 7.84 -11.80
CA CYS A 68 1.94 7.78 -10.37
C CYS A 68 3.10 8.44 -9.60
N ILE A 69 2.81 8.95 -8.41
CA ILE A 69 3.82 9.51 -7.50
C ILE A 69 3.79 8.74 -6.18
N LEU A 70 4.88 8.08 -5.84
CA LEU A 70 5.05 7.35 -4.59
C LEU A 70 6.18 8.01 -3.81
N THR A 71 5.84 8.72 -2.74
CA THR A 71 6.83 9.45 -1.92
C THR A 71 7.51 8.55 -0.89
N GLY A 72 8.51 9.08 -0.18
CA GLY A 72 9.40 8.30 0.65
C GLY A 72 8.70 7.38 1.65
N GLN A 73 9.24 6.16 1.78
CA GLN A 73 8.75 5.11 2.69
C GLN A 73 7.30 4.67 2.44
N VAL A 74 6.77 4.88 1.24
CA VAL A 74 5.51 4.24 0.84
C VAL A 74 5.68 2.72 0.77
N GLY A 75 4.70 1.97 1.25
CA GLY A 75 4.68 0.51 1.20
C GLY A 75 3.42 -0.05 0.54
N ILE A 76 3.56 -0.76 -0.58
CA ILE A 76 2.45 -1.38 -1.30
C ILE A 76 2.59 -2.90 -1.22
N ALA A 77 1.66 -3.56 -0.55
CA ALA A 77 1.66 -5.02 -0.42
C ALA A 77 1.26 -5.73 -1.72
N GLY A 78 1.61 -7.01 -1.82
CA GLY A 78 1.55 -7.79 -3.05
C GLY A 78 0.16 -7.86 -3.69
N SER A 79 0.14 -8.00 -5.01
CA SER A 79 -1.07 -8.11 -5.85
C SER A 79 -2.03 -6.91 -5.78
N THR A 80 -1.57 -5.76 -5.32
CA THR A 80 -2.36 -4.52 -5.34
C THR A 80 -2.22 -3.81 -6.68
N GLU A 81 -3.33 -3.30 -7.19
CA GLU A 81 -3.42 -2.53 -8.43
C GLU A 81 -3.62 -1.05 -8.12
N VAL A 82 -2.78 -0.17 -8.66
CA VAL A 82 -2.86 1.28 -8.51
C VAL A 82 -3.11 1.91 -9.89
N GLY A 83 -4.20 2.64 -10.04
CA GLY A 83 -4.58 3.32 -11.26
C GLY A 83 -3.72 4.54 -11.59
N ASP A 84 -3.78 4.95 -12.86
CA ASP A 84 -2.99 6.06 -13.41
C ASP A 84 -3.19 7.38 -12.63
N GLY A 85 -2.10 8.16 -12.50
CA GLY A 85 -2.12 9.50 -11.90
C GLY A 85 -2.32 9.51 -10.39
N SER A 86 -2.31 8.35 -9.73
CA SER A 86 -2.50 8.25 -8.29
C SER A 86 -1.25 8.64 -7.51
N MET A 87 -1.45 9.19 -6.32
CA MET A 87 -0.40 9.78 -5.49
C MET A 87 -0.45 9.23 -4.06
N PHE A 88 0.71 8.82 -3.55
CA PHE A 88 0.89 8.32 -2.20
C PHE A 88 1.84 9.23 -1.42
N GLY A 89 1.30 9.88 -0.39
CA GLY A 89 2.06 10.70 0.54
C GLY A 89 2.99 9.87 1.45
N GLY A 90 3.96 10.53 2.07
CA GLY A 90 5.08 9.83 2.72
C GLY A 90 4.61 8.89 3.82
N GLN A 91 5.25 7.73 3.93
CA GLN A 91 4.91 6.68 4.91
C GLN A 91 3.45 6.19 4.81
N SER A 92 2.74 6.43 3.69
CA SER A 92 1.45 5.80 3.45
C SER A 92 1.63 4.37 2.95
N GLY A 93 0.58 3.57 3.01
CA GLY A 93 0.66 2.20 2.51
C GLY A 93 -0.68 1.61 2.13
N ALA A 94 -0.62 0.51 1.41
CA ALA A 94 -1.78 -0.25 0.96
C ALA A 94 -1.61 -1.73 1.29
N VAL A 95 -2.67 -2.36 1.79
CA VAL A 95 -2.75 -3.82 1.96
C VAL A 95 -2.71 -4.51 0.59
N GLY A 96 -2.54 -5.83 0.58
CA GLY A 96 -2.46 -6.62 -0.64
C GLY A 96 -3.83 -6.93 -1.23
N HIS A 97 -3.86 -7.32 -2.50
CA HIS A 97 -5.07 -7.80 -3.19
C HIS A 97 -6.22 -6.79 -3.25
N ILE A 98 -5.91 -5.49 -3.32
CA ILE A 98 -6.92 -4.44 -3.47
C ILE A 98 -6.69 -3.62 -4.74
N LYS A 99 -7.72 -2.87 -5.15
CA LYS A 99 -7.70 -1.96 -6.28
C LYS A 99 -7.83 -0.52 -5.83
N ILE A 100 -6.86 0.29 -6.20
CA ILE A 100 -6.84 1.74 -5.98
C ILE A 100 -7.05 2.37 -7.34
N GLY A 101 -8.13 3.14 -7.47
CA GLY A 101 -8.55 3.78 -8.72
C GLY A 101 -7.54 4.78 -9.28
N LYS A 102 -7.92 5.41 -10.39
CA LYS A 102 -7.16 6.46 -11.06
C LYS A 102 -7.27 7.78 -10.32
N ASN A 103 -6.22 8.61 -10.35
CA ASN A 103 -6.17 9.93 -9.74
C ASN A 103 -6.53 9.95 -8.25
N VAL A 104 -6.30 8.85 -7.54
CA VAL A 104 -6.50 8.76 -6.09
C VAL A 104 -5.36 9.46 -5.38
N LYS A 105 -5.68 10.21 -4.34
CA LYS A 105 -4.68 10.82 -3.45
C LYS A 105 -4.76 10.13 -2.10
N VAL A 106 -3.64 9.59 -1.63
CA VAL A 106 -3.50 8.97 -0.32
C VAL A 106 -2.63 9.90 0.52
N SER A 107 -3.16 10.46 1.60
CA SER A 107 -2.40 11.36 2.46
C SER A 107 -1.22 10.65 3.12
N ALA A 108 -0.22 11.42 3.55
CA ALA A 108 0.90 10.88 4.33
C ALA A 108 0.40 10.09 5.55
N LYS A 109 1.08 8.98 5.87
CA LYS A 109 0.74 8.04 6.95
C LYS A 109 -0.65 7.40 6.88
N CYS A 110 -1.36 7.51 5.75
CA CYS A 110 -2.64 6.84 5.55
C CYS A 110 -2.42 5.36 5.21
N GLY A 111 -3.19 4.48 5.86
CA GLY A 111 -3.25 3.05 5.52
C GLY A 111 -4.51 2.73 4.73
N VAL A 112 -4.35 2.23 3.51
CA VAL A 112 -5.43 1.80 2.64
C VAL A 112 -5.69 0.31 2.84
N THR A 113 -6.88 -0.03 3.35
CA THR A 113 -7.25 -1.41 3.73
C THR A 113 -8.30 -2.05 2.84
N LYS A 114 -8.83 -1.31 1.86
CA LYS A 114 -9.92 -1.72 0.96
C LYS A 114 -9.82 -0.94 -0.35
N ASP A 115 -10.55 -1.41 -1.36
CA ASP A 115 -10.63 -0.76 -2.66
C ASP A 115 -11.04 0.71 -2.53
N ILE A 116 -10.44 1.55 -3.39
CA ILE A 116 -10.72 2.99 -3.47
C ILE A 116 -11.18 3.32 -4.90
N PRO A 117 -12.34 3.97 -5.07
CA PRO A 117 -12.79 4.42 -6.39
C PRO A 117 -11.94 5.59 -6.93
N ASP A 118 -12.03 5.81 -8.24
CA ASP A 118 -11.32 6.88 -8.94
C ASP A 118 -11.55 8.27 -8.31
N GLY A 119 -10.49 9.09 -8.32
CA GLY A 119 -10.53 10.51 -7.97
C GLY A 119 -10.66 10.82 -6.48
N LEU A 120 -10.74 9.81 -5.61
CA LEU A 120 -10.92 10.03 -4.18
C LEU A 120 -9.64 10.56 -3.53
N TYR A 121 -9.78 11.46 -2.55
CA TYR A 121 -8.71 11.82 -1.63
C TYR A 121 -9.01 11.19 -0.27
N VAL A 122 -8.20 10.20 0.13
CA VAL A 122 -8.32 9.52 1.41
C VAL A 122 -7.26 10.00 2.40
N SER A 123 -7.64 10.02 3.68
CA SER A 123 -6.75 10.41 4.76
C SER A 123 -7.03 9.65 6.05
N GLY A 124 -5.99 9.54 6.85
CA GLY A 124 -6.00 9.26 8.27
C GLY A 124 -4.78 9.97 8.88
N PHE A 125 -4.65 10.00 10.22
CA PHE A 125 -3.61 10.76 10.92
C PHE A 125 -3.77 12.29 10.73
N PRO A 126 -3.88 13.06 11.84
CA PRO A 126 -2.75 13.95 12.10
C PRO A 126 -2.26 13.86 13.54
N SER A 127 -1.07 14.42 13.80
CA SER A 127 -0.64 14.75 15.15
C SER A 127 -1.60 15.77 15.76
N ILE A 128 -2.01 15.51 17.00
CA ILE A 128 -2.80 16.43 17.82
C ILE A 128 -2.15 16.50 19.21
N PRO A 129 -2.43 17.52 20.04
CA PRO A 129 -1.90 17.60 21.39
C PRO A 129 -2.16 16.33 22.20
N HIS A 130 -1.17 15.87 22.96
CA HIS A 130 -1.20 14.56 23.65
C HIS A 130 -2.47 14.34 24.49
N ASN A 131 -2.88 15.35 25.26
CA ASN A 131 -4.08 15.26 26.10
C ASN A 131 -5.37 15.16 25.26
N LEU A 132 -5.40 15.77 24.07
CA LEU A 132 -6.53 15.64 23.15
C LEU A 132 -6.54 14.26 22.50
N TRP A 133 -5.37 13.71 22.16
CA TRP A 133 -5.25 12.33 21.68
C TRP A 133 -5.80 11.32 22.70
N LEU A 134 -5.35 11.38 23.96
CA LEU A 134 -5.84 10.49 25.02
C LEU A 134 -7.37 10.56 25.19
N LYS A 135 -7.93 11.77 25.15
CA LYS A 135 -9.38 11.98 25.23
C LYS A 135 -10.10 11.37 24.03
N ARG A 136 -9.58 11.55 22.81
CA ARG A 136 -10.15 10.97 21.59
C ARG A 136 -10.16 9.44 21.66
N GLU A 137 -9.05 8.82 22.04
CA GLU A 137 -8.98 7.35 22.16
C GLU A 137 -9.91 6.80 23.25
N ALA A 138 -10.05 7.51 24.38
CA ALA A 138 -11.01 7.13 25.42
C ALA A 138 -12.47 7.17 24.92
N LEU A 139 -12.83 8.14 24.07
CA LEU A 139 -14.16 8.22 23.46
C LEU A 139 -14.40 7.10 22.46
N ILE A 140 -13.44 6.81 21.58
CA ILE A 140 -13.51 5.70 20.62
C ILE A 140 -13.75 4.37 21.36
N ASN A 141 -13.02 4.13 22.45
CA ASN A 141 -13.16 2.93 23.29
C ASN A 141 -14.52 2.81 24.00
N LYS A 142 -15.19 3.93 24.27
CA LYS A 142 -16.55 3.92 24.84
C LYS A 142 -17.58 3.58 23.76
N LEU A 143 -17.45 4.18 22.57
CA LEU A 143 -18.34 3.91 21.44
C LEU A 143 -18.32 2.45 21.02
N SER A 144 -17.15 1.80 21.02
CA SER A 144 -17.04 0.37 20.68
C SER A 144 -17.67 -0.57 21.71
N LYS A 145 -17.89 -0.13 22.94
CA LYS A 145 -18.54 -0.91 24.01
C LYS A 145 -20.04 -0.65 24.09
N GLY A 146 -20.49 0.57 23.79
CA GLY A 146 -21.91 0.95 23.86
C GLY A 146 -22.80 0.31 22.79
N GLY A 147 -22.25 -0.13 21.65
CA GLY A 147 -23.02 -0.76 20.57
C GLY A 147 -23.40 -2.23 20.79
N LYS A 148 -23.10 -2.84 21.95
CA LYS A 148 -23.46 -4.23 22.26
C LYS A 148 -24.71 -4.39 23.13
N ASP A 149 -25.28 -3.29 23.62
CA ASP A 149 -26.42 -3.31 24.54
C ASP A 149 -27.77 -2.97 23.87
N GLU A 150 -27.80 -2.62 22.58
CA GLU A 150 -29.05 -2.31 21.85
C GLU A 150 -29.61 -3.47 21.00
N ASP A 151 -28.90 -4.60 20.88
CA ASP A 151 -29.32 -5.81 20.14
C ASP A 151 -29.67 -7.00 21.08
N ARG A 152 -30.23 -6.74 22.27
CA ARG A 152 -30.78 -7.77 23.16
C ARG A 152 -32.22 -7.53 23.54
#